data_AF-A0AAW0EZG2-F1
#
_entry.id   AF-A0AAW0EZG2-F1
#
_cell.length_a   1.000
_cell.length_b   1.000
_cell.length_c   1.000
_cell.angle_alpha   90.00
_cell.angle_beta   90.00
_cell.angle_gamma   90.00
#
_symmetry.space_group_name_H-M   'P 1'
#
loop_
_entity.id
_entity.type
_entity.pdbx_description
1 polymer ?
#
loop_
_entity_poly.entity_id
_entity_poly.type
_entity_poly.pdbx_seq_one_letter_code
_entity_poly.pdbx_strand_id
1 'polypeptide(L)'
;MTDVLFDVRNALTVGNYHQAIADGSAARAMSTKAADVNAFNVEKNAVVALGQIGLGQGDAVVSQLRSESHPLLVTVRTWAELTCAMRDYGAFSDQAAAATQQLQSEAETVSADAIYKALYAAAALLYQQDVIGALTLAKKWLGVLPKPDGAVATRYTAELHGIAAEALLRLNRPDEAAKEVKRMEHVDGEAIVSMLYSGIVALHQGAADVHVANYNNAVSSFKEVQLRCGQSVMVSNLLALAQMGLKEYDAAERSLLDALAVRSNDEATLANLAAVNAHRSNSLDAAERYIQQASAMHGAWGEAYQTKQRSLEEAIADFMGAA
;
A
#
# COMPACT_ATOMS: atom_id res chain seq x y z
N MET A 1 13.00 -22.59 -13.58
CA MET A 1 11.73 -23.19 -13.13
C MET A 1 10.74 -22.04 -13.04
N THR A 2 9.62 -22.09 -13.75
CA THR A 2 8.66 -20.98 -13.81
C THR A 2 8.06 -20.73 -12.43
N ASP A 3 8.13 -19.50 -11.94
CA ASP A 3 7.61 -19.13 -10.64
C ASP A 3 6.09 -18.98 -10.71
N VAL A 4 5.36 -19.99 -10.22
CA VAL A 4 3.89 -20.09 -10.34
C VAL A 4 3.16 -19.00 -9.54
N LEU A 5 3.79 -18.45 -8.50
CA LEU A 5 3.18 -17.41 -7.67
C LEU A 5 3.58 -15.99 -8.12
N PHE A 6 4.35 -15.85 -9.20
CA PHE A 6 4.81 -14.55 -9.70
C PHE A 6 3.65 -13.58 -9.95
N ASP A 7 2.65 -14.00 -10.74
CA ASP A 7 1.50 -13.16 -11.08
C ASP A 7 0.64 -12.83 -9.84
N VAL A 8 0.52 -13.79 -8.92
CA VAL A 8 -0.21 -13.61 -7.64
C VAL A 8 0.42 -12.50 -6.80
N ARG A 9 1.76 -12.50 -6.67
CA ARG A 9 2.50 -11.49 -5.90
C ARG A 9 2.42 -10.11 -6.56
N ASN A 10 2.48 -10.06 -7.89
CA ASN A 10 2.33 -8.81 -8.64
C ASN A 10 0.92 -8.24 -8.47
N ALA A 11 -0.12 -9.08 -8.54
CA ALA A 11 -1.49 -8.68 -8.29
C ALA A 11 -1.68 -8.12 -6.87
N LEU A 12 -1.07 -8.74 -5.84
CA LEU A 12 -1.09 -8.20 -4.48
C LEU A 12 -0.42 -6.82 -4.38
N THR A 13 0.73 -6.65 -5.04
CA THR A 13 1.51 -5.40 -5.01
C THR A 13 0.71 -4.21 -5.53
N VAL A 14 -0.13 -4.43 -6.54
CA VAL A 14 -0.98 -3.39 -7.14
C VAL A 14 -2.39 -3.32 -6.55
N GLY A 15 -2.69 -4.08 -5.50
CA GLY A 15 -4.01 -4.07 -4.85
C GLY A 15 -5.11 -4.83 -5.60
N ASN A 16 -4.77 -5.67 -6.58
CA ASN A 16 -5.71 -6.52 -7.32
C ASN A 16 -6.04 -7.81 -6.53
N TYR A 17 -6.63 -7.65 -5.35
CA TYR A 17 -6.80 -8.73 -4.38
C TYR A 17 -7.71 -9.86 -4.86
N HIS A 18 -8.78 -9.56 -5.62
CA HIS A 18 -9.64 -10.59 -6.20
C HIS A 18 -8.87 -11.52 -7.15
N GLN A 19 -8.04 -10.94 -8.02
CA GLN A 19 -7.19 -11.70 -8.94
C GLN A 19 -6.16 -12.53 -8.17
N ALA A 20 -5.49 -11.93 -7.17
CA ALA A 20 -4.52 -12.63 -6.34
C ALA A 20 -5.12 -13.86 -5.62
N ILE A 21 -6.35 -13.75 -5.09
CA ILE A 21 -7.04 -14.88 -4.46
C ILE A 21 -7.38 -15.96 -5.49
N ALA A 22 -7.93 -15.57 -6.66
CA ALA A 22 -8.33 -16.51 -7.70
C ALA A 22 -7.14 -17.33 -8.22
N ASP A 23 -6.08 -16.64 -8.62
CA ASP A 23 -4.86 -17.27 -9.16
C ASP A 23 -4.12 -18.06 -8.08
N GLY A 24 -3.99 -17.50 -6.87
CA GLY A 24 -3.35 -18.17 -5.74
C GLY A 24 -4.07 -19.44 -5.32
N SER A 25 -5.40 -19.47 -5.35
CA SER A 25 -6.20 -20.66 -5.01
C SER A 25 -6.09 -21.75 -6.08
N ALA A 26 -5.96 -21.35 -7.35
CA ALA A 26 -5.78 -22.26 -8.48
C ALA A 26 -4.34 -22.82 -8.58
N ALA A 27 -3.35 -22.09 -8.06
CA ALA A 27 -1.94 -22.46 -8.14
C ALA A 27 -1.62 -23.83 -7.50
N ARG A 28 -0.69 -24.56 -8.13
CA ARG A 28 -0.23 -25.89 -7.71
C ARG A 28 1.30 -25.98 -7.74
N ALA A 29 1.87 -26.73 -6.81
CA ALA A 29 3.30 -26.94 -6.77
C ALA A 29 3.77 -27.74 -8.00
N MET A 30 4.83 -27.27 -8.64
CA MET A 30 5.43 -27.94 -9.81
C MET A 30 6.52 -28.95 -9.41
N SER A 31 7.06 -28.85 -8.18
CA SER A 31 8.07 -29.77 -7.66
C SER A 31 7.42 -31.04 -7.10
N THR A 32 8.11 -32.16 -7.23
CA THR A 32 7.72 -33.45 -6.61
C THR A 32 8.38 -33.67 -5.26
N LYS A 33 9.33 -32.81 -4.86
CA LYS A 33 10.00 -32.92 -3.55
C LYS A 33 9.08 -32.41 -2.46
N ALA A 34 8.86 -33.21 -1.43
CA ALA A 34 7.96 -32.89 -0.32
C ALA A 34 8.29 -31.55 0.37
N ALA A 35 9.58 -31.24 0.55
CA ALA A 35 10.02 -29.98 1.16
C ALA A 35 9.62 -28.75 0.31
N ASP A 36 9.86 -28.80 -1.00
CA ASP A 36 9.52 -27.71 -1.92
C ASP A 36 8.00 -27.53 -2.02
N VAL A 37 7.24 -28.64 -2.02
CA VAL A 37 5.77 -28.62 -2.03
C VAL A 37 5.23 -27.98 -0.75
N ASN A 38 5.83 -28.28 0.41
CA ASN A 38 5.44 -27.68 1.67
C ASN A 38 5.73 -26.18 1.69
N ALA A 39 6.94 -25.77 1.30
CA ALA A 39 7.31 -24.35 1.20
C ALA A 39 6.40 -23.58 0.25
N PHE A 40 6.07 -24.17 -0.91
CA PHE A 40 5.12 -23.61 -1.86
C PHE A 40 3.73 -23.44 -1.25
N ASN A 41 3.20 -24.45 -0.56
CA ASN A 41 1.85 -24.37 0.03
C ASN A 41 1.78 -23.34 1.15
N VAL A 42 2.83 -23.21 1.95
CA VAL A 42 2.96 -22.17 2.97
C VAL A 42 2.89 -20.79 2.33
N GLU A 43 3.68 -20.54 1.29
CA GLU A 43 3.67 -19.25 0.61
C GLU A 43 2.33 -18.98 -0.08
N LYS A 44 1.78 -19.97 -0.77
CA LYS A 44 0.45 -19.90 -1.39
C LYS A 44 -0.63 -19.50 -0.38
N ASN A 45 -0.64 -20.14 0.79
CA ASN A 45 -1.58 -19.81 1.87
C ASN A 45 -1.36 -18.38 2.37
N ALA A 46 -0.11 -17.93 2.49
CA ALA A 46 0.22 -16.57 2.90
C ALA A 46 -0.30 -15.53 1.89
N VAL A 47 -0.03 -15.70 0.59
CA VAL A 47 -0.46 -14.73 -0.44
C VAL A 47 -1.98 -14.69 -0.61
N VAL A 48 -2.67 -15.82 -0.49
CA VAL A 48 -4.15 -15.86 -0.52
C VAL A 48 -4.73 -15.15 0.72
N ALA A 49 -4.16 -15.41 1.91
CA ALA A 49 -4.57 -14.75 3.13
C ALA A 49 -4.36 -13.22 3.05
N LEU A 50 -3.24 -12.76 2.49
CA LEU A 50 -3.01 -11.32 2.25
C LEU A 50 -4.05 -10.70 1.31
N GLY A 51 -4.44 -11.42 0.25
CA GLY A 51 -5.53 -10.99 -0.63
C GLY A 51 -6.85 -10.86 0.12
N GLN A 52 -7.18 -11.82 0.97
CA GLN A 52 -8.40 -11.78 1.80
C GLN A 52 -8.37 -10.60 2.80
N ILE A 53 -7.23 -10.36 3.45
CA ILE A 53 -7.03 -9.19 4.33
C ILE A 53 -7.24 -7.89 3.54
N GLY A 54 -6.68 -7.78 2.34
CA GLY A 54 -6.87 -6.62 1.46
C GLY A 54 -8.32 -6.37 1.02
N LEU A 55 -9.17 -7.41 1.02
CA LEU A 55 -10.62 -7.29 0.80
C LEU A 55 -11.42 -7.05 2.10
N GLY A 56 -10.76 -6.83 3.23
CA GLY A 56 -11.40 -6.63 4.54
C GLY A 56 -11.89 -7.90 5.21
N GLN A 57 -11.50 -9.08 4.71
CA GLN A 57 -11.91 -10.39 5.23
C GLN A 57 -10.96 -10.92 6.33
N GLY A 58 -10.42 -10.03 7.17
CA GLY A 58 -9.43 -10.36 8.19
C GLY A 58 -9.91 -11.42 9.19
N ASP A 59 -11.17 -11.35 9.63
CA ASP A 59 -11.73 -12.29 10.63
C ASP A 59 -11.74 -13.74 10.13
N ALA A 60 -11.97 -13.92 8.82
CA ALA A 60 -11.92 -15.23 8.17
C ALA A 60 -10.49 -15.78 8.18
N VAL A 61 -9.49 -14.94 7.91
CA VAL A 61 -8.07 -15.31 7.94
C VAL A 61 -7.61 -15.67 9.35
N VAL A 62 -8.00 -14.88 10.35
CA VAL A 62 -7.71 -15.18 11.77
C VAL A 62 -8.29 -16.54 12.16
N SER A 63 -9.52 -16.83 11.73
CA SER A 63 -10.17 -18.11 11.98
C SER A 63 -9.50 -19.28 11.25
N GLN A 64 -9.13 -19.09 9.98
CA GLN A 64 -8.47 -20.10 9.14
C GLN A 64 -7.08 -20.46 9.65
N LEU A 65 -6.30 -19.48 10.11
CA LEU A 65 -4.90 -19.66 10.54
C LEU A 65 -4.78 -19.93 12.06
N ARG A 66 -5.89 -20.17 12.77
CA ARG A 66 -5.91 -20.32 14.23
C ARG A 66 -4.97 -21.42 14.74
N SER A 67 -4.94 -22.58 14.08
CA SER A 67 -4.13 -23.74 14.48
C SER A 67 -2.81 -23.86 13.73
N GLU A 68 -2.46 -22.88 12.91
CA GLU A 68 -1.24 -22.91 12.11
C GLU A 68 -0.01 -22.59 12.99
N SER A 69 1.10 -23.26 12.71
CA SER A 69 2.36 -23.12 13.46
C SER A 69 3.52 -22.63 12.61
N HIS A 70 3.38 -22.61 11.28
CA HIS A 70 4.43 -22.10 10.42
C HIS A 70 4.69 -20.60 10.70
N PRO A 71 5.95 -20.17 10.98
CA PRO A 71 6.25 -18.79 11.38
C PRO A 71 5.68 -17.72 10.46
N LEU A 72 5.82 -17.87 9.14
CA LEU A 72 5.24 -16.94 8.16
C LEU A 72 3.72 -16.79 8.29
N LEU A 73 2.99 -17.90 8.46
CA LEU A 73 1.53 -17.88 8.54
C LEU A 73 1.05 -17.35 9.89
N VAL A 74 1.81 -17.57 10.96
CA VAL A 74 1.58 -16.93 12.26
C VAL A 74 1.75 -15.42 12.14
N THR A 75 2.81 -14.93 11.50
CA THR A 75 3.00 -13.49 11.26
C THR A 75 1.85 -12.89 10.42
N VAL A 76 1.39 -13.59 9.38
CA VAL A 76 0.23 -13.17 8.57
C VAL A 76 -1.06 -13.16 9.39
N ARG A 77 -1.25 -14.11 10.33
CA ARG A 77 -2.38 -14.09 11.26
C ARG A 77 -2.32 -12.88 12.18
N THR A 78 -1.17 -12.60 12.80
CA THR A 78 -0.99 -11.41 13.65
C THR A 78 -1.21 -10.12 12.85
N TRP A 79 -0.81 -10.09 11.58
CA TRP A 79 -1.15 -8.99 10.67
C TRP A 79 -2.66 -8.85 10.45
N ALA A 80 -3.38 -9.96 10.25
CA ALA A 80 -4.84 -9.94 10.15
C ALA A 80 -5.50 -9.42 11.44
N GLU A 81 -5.03 -9.88 12.62
CA GLU A 81 -5.48 -9.40 13.92
C GLU A 81 -5.29 -7.89 14.08
N LEU A 82 -4.13 -7.36 13.66
CA LEU A 82 -3.88 -5.92 13.62
C LEU A 82 -4.90 -5.20 12.73
N THR A 83 -5.13 -5.68 11.51
CA THR A 83 -6.09 -5.04 10.59
C THR A 83 -7.52 -5.05 11.11
N CYS A 84 -7.96 -6.14 11.75
CA CYS A 84 -9.26 -6.20 12.42
C CYS A 84 -9.32 -5.22 13.59
N ALA A 85 -8.28 -5.16 14.43
CA ALA A 85 -8.23 -4.25 15.56
C ALA A 85 -8.33 -2.78 15.12
N MET A 86 -7.62 -2.40 14.05
CA MET A 86 -7.68 -1.04 13.50
C MET A 86 -9.06 -0.71 12.94
N ARG A 87 -9.74 -1.67 12.31
CA ARG A 87 -11.11 -1.52 11.80
C ARG A 87 -12.13 -1.36 12.92
N ASP A 88 -12.05 -2.18 13.96
CA ASP A 88 -13.09 -2.29 14.99
C ASP A 88 -12.92 -1.29 16.14
N TYR A 89 -11.67 -0.98 16.50
CA TYR A 89 -11.34 -0.14 17.66
C TYR A 89 -10.56 1.15 17.30
N GLY A 90 -10.14 1.29 16.04
CA GLY A 90 -9.31 2.39 15.56
C GLY A 90 -7.81 2.08 15.58
N ALA A 91 -7.06 2.84 14.77
CA ALA A 91 -5.63 2.61 14.52
C ALA A 91 -4.78 2.64 15.80
N PHE A 92 -5.10 3.51 16.76
CA PHE A 92 -4.32 3.73 17.99
C PHE A 92 -4.92 3.04 19.23
N SER A 93 -5.76 2.02 19.02
CA SER A 93 -6.33 1.23 20.12
C SER A 93 -5.26 0.37 20.81
N ASP A 94 -5.49 0.02 22.08
CA ASP A 94 -4.61 -0.89 22.84
C ASP A 94 -4.45 -2.25 22.14
N GLN A 95 -5.53 -2.73 21.49
CA GLN A 95 -5.55 -3.98 20.72
C GLN A 95 -4.62 -3.90 19.50
N ALA A 96 -4.67 -2.78 18.76
CA ALA A 96 -3.80 -2.57 17.61
C ALA A 96 -2.34 -2.37 18.04
N ALA A 97 -2.10 -1.68 19.16
CA ALA A 97 -0.78 -1.51 19.75
C ALA A 97 -0.18 -2.85 20.20
N ALA A 98 -0.97 -3.73 20.83
CA ALA A 98 -0.52 -5.06 21.27
C ALA A 98 -0.10 -5.95 20.10
N ALA A 99 -0.90 -6.01 19.02
CA ALA A 99 -0.55 -6.76 17.82
C ALA A 99 0.72 -6.21 17.14
N THR A 100 0.87 -4.88 17.13
CA THR A 100 2.06 -4.21 16.59
C THR A 100 3.31 -4.53 17.41
N GLN A 101 3.21 -4.51 18.74
CA GLN A 101 4.30 -4.87 19.65
C GLN A 101 4.72 -6.33 19.46
N GLN A 102 3.76 -7.24 19.27
CA GLN A 102 4.07 -8.64 18.98
C GLN A 102 4.90 -8.77 17.70
N LEU A 103 4.49 -8.14 16.60
CA LEU A 103 5.24 -8.16 15.34
C LEU A 103 6.66 -7.59 15.51
N GLN A 104 6.81 -6.50 16.27
CA GLN A 104 8.13 -5.92 16.56
C GLN A 104 9.03 -6.87 17.33
N SER A 105 8.51 -7.51 18.38
CA SER A 105 9.27 -8.45 19.21
C SER A 105 9.79 -9.63 18.39
N GLU A 106 8.98 -10.13 17.44
CA GLU A 106 9.38 -11.21 16.54
C GLU A 106 10.45 -10.76 15.52
N ALA A 107 10.55 -9.46 15.23
CA ALA A 107 11.50 -8.85 14.31
C ALA A 107 12.77 -8.27 14.99
N GLU A 108 12.95 -8.46 16.30
CA GLU A 108 14.14 -7.98 17.02
C GLU A 108 15.42 -8.66 16.55
N THR A 109 15.32 -9.98 16.32
CA THR A 109 16.44 -10.84 15.92
C THR A 109 16.53 -10.90 14.40
N VAL A 110 17.63 -10.37 13.86
CA VAL A 110 17.89 -10.38 12.42
C VAL A 110 18.27 -11.78 11.96
N SER A 111 17.58 -12.29 10.95
CA SER A 111 17.89 -13.57 10.30
C SER A 111 17.55 -13.50 8.81
N ALA A 112 18.41 -14.06 7.96
CA ALA A 112 18.22 -14.07 6.51
C ALA A 112 16.90 -14.76 6.10
N ASP A 113 16.51 -15.81 6.81
CA ASP A 113 15.29 -16.57 6.54
C ASP A 113 14.01 -15.88 7.05
N ALA A 114 14.14 -14.76 7.78
CA ALA A 114 13.05 -14.11 8.50
C ALA A 114 12.85 -12.64 8.13
N ILE A 115 13.33 -12.18 6.96
CA ILE A 115 13.19 -10.78 6.49
C ILE A 115 11.72 -10.35 6.47
N TYR A 116 10.79 -11.25 6.15
CA TYR A 116 9.35 -10.97 6.18
C TYR A 116 8.89 -10.45 7.56
N LYS A 117 9.50 -10.87 8.67
CA LYS A 117 9.14 -10.37 10.00
C LYS A 117 9.41 -8.87 10.13
N ALA A 118 10.57 -8.42 9.63
CA ALA A 118 10.92 -7.01 9.59
C ALA A 118 9.95 -6.22 8.70
N LEU A 119 9.54 -6.81 7.56
CA LEU A 119 8.57 -6.21 6.67
C LEU A 119 7.23 -5.96 7.38
N TYR A 120 6.63 -6.99 8.00
CA TYR A 120 5.35 -6.85 8.70
C TYR A 120 5.45 -5.93 9.92
N ALA A 121 6.54 -6.01 10.68
CA ALA A 121 6.75 -5.15 11.84
C ALA A 121 6.92 -3.67 11.45
N ALA A 122 7.72 -3.39 10.42
CA ALA A 122 7.91 -2.02 9.92
C ALA A 122 6.62 -1.48 9.27
N ALA A 123 5.86 -2.32 8.58
CA ALA A 123 4.54 -1.95 8.07
C ALA A 123 3.59 -1.61 9.23
N ALA A 124 3.54 -2.43 10.28
CA ALA A 124 2.67 -2.20 11.45
C ALA A 124 2.99 -0.86 12.14
N LEU A 125 4.28 -0.55 12.28
CA LEU A 125 4.75 0.74 12.79
C LEU A 125 4.25 1.93 11.94
N LEU A 126 4.26 1.81 10.61
CA LEU A 126 3.70 2.84 9.73
C LEU A 126 2.18 3.01 9.91
N TYR A 127 1.43 1.94 10.12
CA TYR A 127 -0.01 2.03 10.41
C TYR A 127 -0.28 2.70 11.78
N GLN A 128 0.60 2.50 12.76
CA GLN A 128 0.59 3.18 14.06
C GLN A 128 1.16 4.61 14.02
N GLN A 129 1.46 5.16 12.83
CA GLN A 129 2.12 6.46 12.65
C GLN A 129 3.49 6.61 13.33
N ASP A 130 4.14 5.51 13.76
CA ASP A 130 5.53 5.52 14.21
C ASP A 130 6.47 5.40 13.01
N VAL A 131 6.54 6.49 12.24
CA VAL A 131 7.31 6.58 11.00
C VAL A 131 8.82 6.42 11.25
N ILE A 132 9.32 6.96 12.37
CA ILE A 132 10.74 6.89 12.72
C ILE A 132 11.09 5.46 13.12
N GLY A 133 10.29 4.81 13.97
CA GLY A 133 10.48 3.42 14.38
C GLY A 133 10.48 2.48 13.17
N ALA A 134 9.53 2.65 12.24
CA ALA A 134 9.47 1.87 11.01
C ALA A 134 10.75 2.00 10.17
N LEU A 135 11.22 3.24 9.97
CA LEU A 135 12.43 3.52 9.20
C LEU A 135 13.68 2.94 9.89
N THR A 136 13.82 3.13 11.20
CA THR A 136 14.96 2.59 11.96
C THR A 136 15.00 1.06 11.89
N LEU A 137 13.86 0.39 12.06
CA LEU A 137 13.77 -1.07 11.96
C LEU A 137 14.14 -1.56 10.56
N ALA A 138 13.55 -0.97 9.51
CA ALA A 138 13.85 -1.33 8.13
C ALA A 138 15.36 -1.15 7.81
N LYS A 139 15.93 0.00 8.19
CA LYS A 139 17.36 0.29 7.97
C LYS A 139 18.30 -0.63 8.73
N LYS A 140 17.95 -1.02 9.96
CA LYS A 140 18.72 -2.01 10.74
C LYS A 140 18.83 -3.33 9.98
N TRP A 141 17.71 -3.84 9.48
CA TRP A 141 17.66 -5.10 8.74
C TRP A 141 18.40 -5.02 7.40
N LEU A 142 18.14 -3.98 6.60
CA LEU A 142 18.80 -3.76 5.31
C LEU A 142 20.31 -3.55 5.43
N GLY A 143 20.78 -2.98 6.54
CA GLY A 143 22.22 -2.80 6.80
C GLY A 143 22.94 -4.11 7.16
N VAL A 144 22.27 -5.02 7.88
CA VAL A 144 22.84 -6.31 8.28
C VAL A 144 22.74 -7.36 7.16
N LEU A 145 21.69 -7.30 6.34
CA LEU A 145 21.44 -8.23 5.23
C LEU A 145 21.44 -7.51 3.88
N PRO A 146 22.59 -6.96 3.42
CA PRO A 146 22.64 -6.12 2.23
C PRO A 146 22.50 -6.91 0.92
N LYS A 147 22.67 -8.24 0.96
CA LYS A 147 22.61 -9.11 -0.23
C LYS A 147 21.60 -10.23 0.04
N PRO A 148 20.42 -10.19 -0.62
CA PRO A 148 19.47 -11.27 -0.52
C PRO A 148 19.98 -12.53 -1.23
N ASP A 149 19.70 -13.70 -0.67
CA ASP A 149 19.94 -14.99 -1.31
C ASP A 149 18.62 -15.68 -1.65
N GLY A 150 18.44 -16.01 -2.94
CA GLY A 150 17.21 -16.59 -3.47
C GLY A 150 16.08 -15.58 -3.75
N ALA A 151 15.16 -15.97 -4.64
CA ALA A 151 14.12 -15.10 -5.17
C ALA A 151 13.19 -14.50 -4.09
N VAL A 152 12.86 -15.30 -3.05
CA VAL A 152 11.98 -14.87 -1.96
C VAL A 152 12.64 -13.79 -1.09
N ALA A 153 13.93 -13.95 -0.78
CA ALA A 153 14.68 -12.94 -0.03
C ALA A 153 14.89 -11.66 -0.85
N THR A 154 15.12 -11.78 -2.16
CA THR A 154 15.23 -10.64 -3.09
C THR A 154 13.95 -9.82 -3.05
N ARG A 155 12.80 -10.48 -3.17
CA ARG A 155 11.49 -9.83 -3.06
C ARG A 155 11.29 -9.12 -1.73
N TYR A 156 11.46 -9.82 -0.60
CA TYR A 156 11.23 -9.20 0.71
C TYR A 156 12.20 -8.05 1.00
N THR A 157 13.43 -8.13 0.49
CA THR A 157 14.41 -7.03 0.57
C THR A 157 13.93 -5.82 -0.23
N ALA A 158 13.42 -6.02 -1.45
CA ALA A 158 12.85 -4.94 -2.26
C ALA A 158 11.61 -4.32 -1.59
N GLU A 159 10.68 -5.14 -1.08
CA GLU A 159 9.50 -4.67 -0.34
C GLU A 159 9.89 -3.88 0.94
N LEU A 160 10.93 -4.31 1.66
CA LEU A 160 11.43 -3.62 2.86
C LEU A 160 12.07 -2.27 2.53
N HIS A 161 12.80 -2.17 1.41
CA HIS A 161 13.23 -0.87 0.88
C HIS A 161 12.03 0.01 0.51
N GLY A 162 10.96 -0.58 -0.04
CA GLY A 162 9.69 0.12 -0.28
C GLY A 162 9.11 0.74 0.99
N ILE A 163 9.05 -0.02 2.10
CA ILE A 163 8.65 0.51 3.41
C ILE A 163 9.55 1.66 3.87
N ALA A 164 10.87 1.54 3.68
CA ALA A 164 11.80 2.62 4.02
C ALA A 164 11.57 3.87 3.16
N ALA A 165 11.27 3.71 1.87
CA ALA A 165 10.91 4.81 0.97
C ALA A 165 9.60 5.48 1.41
N GLU A 166 8.55 4.70 1.70
CA GLU A 166 7.28 5.20 2.24
C GLU A 166 7.48 6.00 3.54
N ALA A 167 8.28 5.47 4.47
CA ALA A 167 8.60 6.19 5.71
C ALA A 167 9.29 7.53 5.44
N LEU A 168 10.25 7.58 4.51
CA LEU A 168 10.94 8.81 4.11
C LEU A 168 9.99 9.81 3.43
N LEU A 169 9.04 9.34 2.62
CA LEU A 169 8.01 10.19 2.03
C LEU A 169 7.10 10.82 3.09
N ARG A 170 6.69 10.06 4.11
CA ARG A 170 5.92 10.58 5.26
C ARG A 170 6.72 11.58 6.11
N LEU A 171 8.05 11.49 6.10
CA LEU A 171 8.95 12.48 6.71
C LEU A 171 9.23 13.68 5.77
N ASN A 172 8.55 13.78 4.64
CA ASN A 172 8.76 14.81 3.62
C ASN A 172 10.21 14.86 3.10
N ARG A 173 10.83 13.68 2.91
CA ARG A 173 12.20 13.49 2.39
C ARG A 173 12.21 12.71 1.06
N PRO A 174 11.59 13.23 -0.02
CA PRO A 174 11.56 12.55 -1.32
C PRO A 174 12.96 12.39 -1.95
N ASP A 175 13.92 13.22 -1.56
CA ASP A 175 15.34 13.13 -1.94
C ASP A 175 16.00 11.85 -1.43
N GLU A 176 15.75 11.48 -0.18
CA GLU A 176 16.26 10.24 0.41
C GLU A 176 15.46 9.03 -0.07
N ALA A 177 14.14 9.16 -0.23
CA ALA A 177 13.30 8.09 -0.76
C ALA A 177 13.77 7.66 -2.17
N ALA A 178 14.20 8.61 -3.00
CA ALA A 178 14.77 8.29 -4.32
C ALA A 178 16.08 7.48 -4.24
N LYS A 179 16.88 7.66 -3.18
CA LYS A 179 18.07 6.82 -2.97
C LYS A 179 17.66 5.40 -2.59
N GLU A 180 16.55 5.21 -1.88
CA GLU A 180 16.02 3.88 -1.58
C GLU A 180 15.45 3.18 -2.80
N VAL A 181 14.72 3.90 -3.66
CA VAL A 181 14.26 3.34 -4.95
C VAL A 181 15.45 2.86 -5.80
N LYS A 182 16.54 3.62 -5.87
CA LYS A 182 17.75 3.16 -6.57
C LYS A 182 18.34 1.88 -5.98
N ARG A 183 18.21 1.66 -4.66
CA ARG A 183 18.60 0.39 -4.03
C ARG A 183 17.62 -0.73 -4.39
N MET A 184 16.31 -0.45 -4.44
CA MET A 184 15.31 -1.41 -4.94
C MET A 184 15.64 -1.84 -6.36
N GLU A 185 15.94 -0.89 -7.25
CA GLU A 185 16.31 -1.17 -8.66
C GLU A 185 17.61 -1.99 -8.77
N HIS A 186 18.55 -1.81 -7.84
CA HIS A 186 19.75 -2.64 -7.79
C HIS A 186 19.48 -4.06 -7.30
N VAL A 187 18.50 -4.24 -6.40
CA VAL A 187 18.05 -5.56 -5.93
C VAL A 187 17.27 -6.28 -7.03
N ASP A 188 16.26 -5.62 -7.59
CA ASP A 188 15.46 -6.08 -8.73
C ASP A 188 14.73 -4.90 -9.38
N GLY A 189 15.26 -4.40 -10.50
CA GLY A 189 14.65 -3.31 -11.27
C GLY A 189 13.45 -3.72 -12.13
N GLU A 190 13.23 -5.02 -12.36
CA GLU A 190 12.09 -5.53 -13.13
C GLU A 190 10.90 -5.92 -12.24
N ALA A 191 11.10 -5.94 -10.91
CA ALA A 191 10.02 -6.14 -9.96
C ALA A 191 8.97 -5.03 -10.04
N ILE A 192 7.69 -5.44 -10.02
CA ILE A 192 6.54 -4.52 -10.00
C ILE A 192 6.61 -3.54 -8.83
N VAL A 193 7.05 -3.99 -7.66
CA VAL A 193 7.20 -3.12 -6.48
C VAL A 193 8.23 -2.02 -6.71
N SER A 194 9.35 -2.31 -7.38
CA SER A 194 10.38 -1.32 -7.70
C SER A 194 9.88 -0.26 -8.68
N MET A 195 9.20 -0.69 -9.76
CA MET A 195 8.57 0.23 -10.71
C MET A 195 7.48 1.10 -10.05
N LEU A 196 6.65 0.49 -9.20
CA LEU A 196 5.58 1.20 -8.49
C LEU A 196 6.17 2.30 -7.58
N TYR A 197 7.17 1.98 -6.76
CA TYR A 197 7.81 2.96 -5.88
C TYR A 197 8.63 4.00 -6.63
N SER A 198 9.22 3.65 -7.78
CA SER A 198 9.85 4.62 -8.68
C SER A 198 8.84 5.68 -9.13
N GLY A 199 7.62 5.26 -9.51
CA GLY A 199 6.52 6.17 -9.83
C GLY A 199 6.05 7.00 -8.64
N ILE A 200 5.85 6.39 -7.46
CA ILE A 200 5.38 7.09 -6.25
C ILE A 200 6.40 8.16 -5.81
N VAL A 201 7.69 7.83 -5.75
CA VAL A 201 8.71 8.81 -5.37
C VAL A 201 8.81 9.92 -6.40
N ALA A 202 8.74 9.62 -7.70
CA ALA A 202 8.72 10.64 -8.74
C ALA A 202 7.49 11.57 -8.61
N LEU A 203 6.32 11.02 -8.26
CA LEU A 203 5.12 11.83 -7.99
C LEU A 203 5.35 12.81 -6.83
N HIS A 204 5.93 12.35 -5.72
CA HIS A 204 6.25 13.20 -4.57
C HIS A 204 7.34 14.24 -4.88
N GLN A 205 8.35 13.87 -5.65
CA GLN A 205 9.37 14.82 -6.12
C GLN A 205 8.73 15.92 -6.97
N GLY A 206 7.91 15.54 -7.95
CA GLY A 206 7.16 16.48 -8.78
C GLY A 206 6.26 17.41 -7.97
N ALA A 207 5.65 16.93 -6.88
CA ALA A 207 4.87 17.78 -5.98
C ALA A 207 5.75 18.75 -5.17
N ALA A 208 6.97 18.36 -4.79
CA ALA A 208 7.87 19.20 -4.00
C ALA A 208 8.58 20.28 -4.83
N ASP A 209 8.99 19.97 -6.06
CA ASP A 209 9.74 20.87 -6.93
C ASP A 209 8.95 21.44 -8.12
N VAL A 210 7.69 21.02 -8.29
CA VAL A 210 6.80 21.38 -9.41
C VAL A 210 7.45 21.08 -10.77
N HIS A 211 8.32 20.08 -10.81
CA HIS A 211 9.07 19.73 -12.02
C HIS A 211 8.31 18.73 -12.89
N VAL A 212 7.87 19.19 -14.06
CA VAL A 212 7.09 18.43 -15.04
C VAL A 212 7.74 17.08 -15.41
N ALA A 213 9.07 17.01 -15.48
CA ALA A 213 9.75 15.75 -15.80
C ALA A 213 9.51 14.65 -14.76
N ASN A 214 9.38 14.99 -13.48
CA ASN A 214 9.12 14.02 -12.42
C ASN A 214 7.70 13.45 -12.55
N TYR A 215 6.71 14.28 -12.87
CA TYR A 215 5.36 13.80 -13.18
C TYR A 215 5.32 12.90 -14.43
N ASN A 216 6.06 13.24 -15.49
CA ASN A 216 6.17 12.38 -16.67
C ASN A 216 6.81 11.01 -16.35
N ASN A 217 7.82 10.99 -15.49
CA ASN A 217 8.42 9.75 -15.00
C ASN A 217 7.39 8.92 -14.22
N ALA A 218 6.63 9.56 -13.33
CA ALA A 218 5.57 8.90 -12.58
C ALA A 218 4.49 8.29 -13.49
N VAL A 219 4.00 9.05 -14.48
CA VAL A 219 3.05 8.55 -15.49
C VAL A 219 3.60 7.33 -16.24
N SER A 220 4.87 7.38 -16.65
CA SER A 220 5.51 6.29 -17.39
C SER A 220 5.61 5.03 -16.54
N SER A 221 6.04 5.16 -15.28
CA SER A 221 6.11 4.03 -14.34
C SER A 221 4.75 3.41 -14.07
N PHE A 222 3.71 4.22 -13.82
CA PHE A 222 2.37 3.67 -13.55
C PHE A 222 1.73 3.01 -14.77
N LYS A 223 1.96 3.54 -15.99
CA LYS A 223 1.51 2.89 -17.22
C LYS A 223 2.20 1.55 -17.46
N GLU A 224 3.50 1.45 -17.17
CA GLU A 224 4.24 0.19 -17.26
C GLU A 224 3.70 -0.85 -16.26
N VAL A 225 3.40 -0.43 -15.03
CA VAL A 225 2.76 -1.29 -14.03
C VAL A 225 1.37 -1.77 -14.51
N GLN A 226 0.54 -0.87 -15.06
CA GLN A 226 -0.76 -1.26 -15.63
C GLN A 226 -0.62 -2.21 -16.82
N LEU A 227 0.39 -2.02 -17.67
CA LEU A 227 0.65 -2.90 -18.82
C LEU A 227 0.96 -4.33 -18.37
N ARG A 228 1.71 -4.49 -17.26
CA ARG A 228 2.13 -5.79 -16.74
C ARG A 228 1.09 -6.46 -15.84
N CYS A 229 0.34 -5.68 -15.06
CA CYS A 229 -0.57 -6.21 -14.02
C CYS A 229 -2.06 -6.05 -14.36
N GLY A 230 -2.39 -5.39 -15.47
CA GLY A 230 -3.76 -5.03 -15.82
C GLY A 230 -4.28 -3.82 -15.05
N GLN A 231 -5.59 -3.58 -15.15
CA GLN A 231 -6.20 -2.47 -14.43
C GLN A 231 -6.17 -2.69 -12.92
N SER A 232 -5.78 -1.64 -12.19
CA SER A 232 -5.75 -1.58 -10.73
C SER A 232 -6.32 -0.23 -10.27
N VAL A 233 -7.20 -0.25 -9.27
CA VAL A 233 -7.77 0.97 -8.67
C VAL A 233 -6.66 1.85 -8.09
N MET A 234 -5.72 1.26 -7.35
CA MET A 234 -4.60 1.98 -6.73
C MET A 234 -3.73 2.65 -7.79
N VAL A 235 -3.29 1.89 -8.80
CA VAL A 235 -2.39 2.42 -9.83
C VAL A 235 -3.09 3.46 -10.70
N SER A 236 -4.39 3.31 -10.95
CA SER A 236 -5.18 4.29 -11.71
C SER A 236 -5.34 5.61 -10.95
N ASN A 237 -5.49 5.56 -9.62
CA ASN A 237 -5.47 6.76 -8.77
C ASN A 237 -4.10 7.45 -8.79
N LEU A 238 -3.01 6.69 -8.64
CA LEU A 238 -1.65 7.23 -8.71
C LEU A 238 -1.35 7.86 -10.08
N LEU A 239 -1.77 7.21 -11.16
CA LEU A 239 -1.68 7.74 -12.53
C LEU A 239 -2.46 9.04 -12.67
N ALA A 240 -3.69 9.10 -12.15
CA ALA A 240 -4.50 10.32 -12.18
C ALA A 240 -3.85 11.46 -11.41
N LEU A 241 -3.27 11.21 -10.22
CA LEU A 241 -2.54 12.21 -9.45
C LEU A 241 -1.34 12.77 -10.24
N ALA A 242 -0.60 11.92 -10.95
CA ALA A 242 0.51 12.37 -11.80
C ALA A 242 0.00 13.22 -12.99
N GLN A 243 -1.11 12.83 -13.62
CA GLN A 243 -1.75 13.58 -14.71
C GLN A 243 -2.31 14.93 -14.23
N MET A 244 -2.87 14.99 -13.01
CA MET A 244 -3.29 16.25 -12.38
C MET A 244 -2.10 17.19 -12.17
N GLY A 245 -0.94 16.66 -11.75
CA GLY A 245 0.31 17.43 -11.65
C GLY A 245 0.78 18.02 -13.00
N LEU A 246 0.52 17.31 -14.10
CA LEU A 246 0.74 17.78 -15.47
C LEU A 246 -0.35 18.73 -15.98
N LYS A 247 -1.41 18.96 -15.19
CA LYS A 247 -2.63 19.70 -15.58
C LYS A 247 -3.40 19.03 -16.73
N GLU A 248 -3.20 17.73 -16.94
CA GLU A 248 -3.91 16.91 -17.92
C GLU A 248 -5.23 16.36 -17.32
N TYR A 249 -6.11 17.26 -16.90
CA TYR A 249 -7.30 16.89 -16.13
C TYR A 249 -8.27 15.97 -16.89
N ASP A 250 -8.35 16.06 -18.22
CA ASP A 250 -9.16 15.14 -19.04
C ASP A 250 -8.62 13.71 -19.01
N ALA A 251 -7.30 13.55 -18.98
CA ALA A 251 -6.67 12.24 -18.88
C ALA A 251 -6.83 11.66 -17.46
N ALA A 252 -6.68 12.51 -16.44
CA ALA A 252 -6.91 12.15 -15.05
C ALA A 252 -8.35 11.66 -14.81
N GLU A 253 -9.35 12.37 -15.35
CA GLU A 253 -10.76 11.95 -15.24
C GLU A 253 -10.98 10.55 -15.82
N ARG A 254 -10.42 10.27 -17.01
CA ARG A 254 -10.56 8.94 -17.64
C ARG A 254 -9.96 7.84 -16.77
N SER A 255 -8.74 8.05 -16.27
CA SER A 255 -8.08 7.10 -15.36
C SER A 255 -8.91 6.83 -14.10
N LEU A 256 -9.55 7.86 -13.54
CA LEU A 256 -10.40 7.72 -12.35
C LEU A 256 -11.74 7.06 -12.64
N LEU A 257 -12.34 7.31 -13.81
CA LEU A 257 -13.57 6.62 -14.23
C LEU A 257 -13.31 5.13 -14.49
N ASP A 258 -12.16 4.77 -15.05
CA ASP A 258 -11.72 3.37 -15.16
C ASP A 258 -11.58 2.73 -13.77
N ALA A 259 -10.95 3.43 -12.82
CA ALA A 259 -10.85 2.96 -11.43
C ALA A 259 -12.23 2.75 -10.79
N LEU A 260 -13.16 3.68 -11.02
CA LEU A 260 -14.53 3.61 -10.51
C LEU A 260 -15.33 2.45 -11.13
N ALA A 261 -15.05 2.10 -12.39
CA ALA A 261 -15.64 0.94 -13.05
C ALA A 261 -15.19 -0.39 -12.41
N VAL A 262 -13.96 -0.44 -11.88
CA VAL A 262 -13.45 -1.59 -11.12
C VAL A 262 -14.01 -1.61 -9.69
N ARG A 263 -14.04 -0.45 -9.02
CA ARG A 263 -14.58 -0.30 -7.65
C ARG A 263 -15.34 1.02 -7.52
N SER A 264 -16.67 0.94 -7.54
CA SER A 264 -17.55 2.10 -7.60
C SER A 264 -17.65 2.92 -6.31
N ASN A 265 -17.09 2.43 -5.20
CA ASN A 265 -17.17 3.03 -3.87
C ASN A 265 -15.77 3.27 -3.26
N ASP A 266 -14.76 3.47 -4.10
CA ASP A 266 -13.41 3.79 -3.64
C ASP A 266 -13.31 5.27 -3.23
N GLU A 267 -13.06 5.51 -1.94
CA GLU A 267 -13.00 6.86 -1.34
C GLU A 267 -11.98 7.76 -2.04
N ALA A 268 -10.76 7.26 -2.26
CA ALA A 268 -9.68 8.03 -2.89
C ALA A 268 -10.04 8.41 -4.33
N THR A 269 -10.64 7.48 -5.08
CA THR A 269 -11.12 7.73 -6.45
C THR A 269 -12.16 8.86 -6.48
N LEU A 270 -13.13 8.82 -5.58
CA LEU A 270 -14.19 9.84 -5.48
C LEU A 270 -13.60 11.21 -5.09
N ALA A 271 -12.69 11.25 -4.10
CA ALA A 271 -12.02 12.47 -3.70
C ALA A 271 -11.18 13.08 -4.85
N ASN A 272 -10.46 12.24 -5.60
CA ASN A 272 -9.69 12.69 -6.76
C ASN A 272 -10.60 13.18 -7.90
N LEU A 273 -11.75 12.54 -8.14
CA LEU A 273 -12.74 13.01 -9.12
C LEU A 273 -13.31 14.37 -8.74
N ALA A 274 -13.54 14.62 -7.45
CA ALA A 274 -13.98 15.93 -6.98
C ALA A 274 -12.93 17.01 -7.30
N ALA A 275 -11.65 16.76 -7.03
CA ALA A 275 -10.56 17.68 -7.32
C ALA A 275 -10.42 17.95 -8.84
N VAL A 276 -10.49 16.90 -9.66
CA VAL A 276 -10.45 17.03 -11.14
C VAL A 276 -11.62 17.86 -11.66
N ASN A 277 -12.84 17.62 -11.17
CA ASN A 277 -14.01 18.37 -11.59
C ASN A 277 -13.92 19.83 -11.17
N ALA A 278 -13.49 20.13 -9.95
CA ALA A 278 -13.29 21.50 -9.48
C ALA A 278 -12.30 22.30 -10.35
N HIS A 279 -11.34 21.64 -11.00
CA HIS A 279 -10.40 22.28 -11.94
C HIS A 279 -10.92 22.41 -13.37
N ARG A 280 -11.91 21.61 -13.78
CA ARG A 280 -12.40 21.55 -15.17
C ARG A 280 -13.70 22.33 -15.40
N SER A 281 -14.63 22.26 -14.45
CA SER A 281 -15.98 22.79 -14.64
C SER A 281 -16.11 24.21 -14.10
N ASN A 282 -16.83 25.05 -14.84
CA ASN A 282 -17.25 26.37 -14.36
C ASN A 282 -18.29 26.27 -13.22
N SER A 283 -18.94 25.11 -13.07
CA SER A 283 -19.86 24.79 -11.97
C SER A 283 -19.24 23.79 -11.00
N LEU A 284 -19.48 23.95 -9.71
CA LEU A 284 -19.01 23.05 -8.67
C LEU A 284 -19.95 21.86 -8.40
N ASP A 285 -21.12 21.80 -9.05
CA ASP A 285 -22.15 20.77 -8.79
C ASP A 285 -21.60 19.33 -8.85
N ALA A 286 -20.76 19.05 -9.86
CA ALA A 286 -20.17 17.73 -10.05
C ALA A 286 -19.13 17.42 -8.96
N ALA A 287 -18.33 18.42 -8.56
CA ALA A 287 -17.33 18.27 -7.50
C ALA A 287 -18.01 18.06 -6.13
N GLU A 288 -19.06 18.83 -5.82
CA GLU A 288 -19.84 18.70 -4.59
C GLU A 288 -20.47 17.31 -4.46
N ARG A 289 -21.03 16.76 -5.54
CA ARG A 289 -21.56 15.40 -5.55
C ARG A 289 -20.50 14.36 -5.18
N TYR A 290 -19.30 14.46 -5.75
CA TYR A 290 -18.22 13.53 -5.43
C TYR A 290 -17.68 13.72 -4.02
N ILE A 291 -17.61 14.95 -3.52
CA ILE A 291 -17.26 15.25 -2.12
C ILE A 291 -18.24 14.59 -1.17
N GLN A 292 -19.55 14.71 -1.42
CA GLN A 292 -20.58 14.09 -0.59
C GLN A 292 -20.49 12.57 -0.58
N GLN A 293 -20.19 11.96 -1.74
CA GLN A 293 -19.99 10.51 -1.82
C GLN A 293 -18.72 10.07 -1.08
N ALA A 294 -17.61 10.79 -1.25
CA ALA A 294 -16.34 10.49 -0.59
C ALA A 294 -16.42 10.68 0.94
N SER A 295 -17.08 11.74 1.42
CA SER A 295 -17.19 12.03 2.86
C SER A 295 -18.14 11.09 3.61
N ALA A 296 -19.04 10.41 2.87
CA ALA A 296 -19.88 9.35 3.40
C ALA A 296 -19.14 7.99 3.48
N MET A 297 -17.97 7.86 2.86
CA MET A 297 -17.14 6.67 2.99
C MET A 297 -16.37 6.68 4.32
N HIS A 298 -16.16 5.50 4.89
CA HIS A 298 -15.31 5.32 6.06
C HIS A 298 -13.85 5.18 5.62
N GLY A 299 -13.12 6.29 5.67
CA GLY A 299 -11.68 6.30 5.45
C GLY A 299 -11.03 7.64 5.81
N ALA A 300 -9.72 7.70 5.62
CA ALA A 300 -8.90 8.78 6.17
C ALA A 300 -9.25 10.16 5.57
N TRP A 301 -9.68 10.19 4.31
CA TRP A 301 -10.03 11.46 3.66
C TRP A 301 -11.35 12.01 4.18
N GLY A 302 -12.38 11.16 4.31
CA GLY A 302 -13.69 11.50 4.84
C GLY A 302 -13.61 11.92 6.30
N GLU A 303 -12.83 11.22 7.12
CA GLU A 303 -12.55 11.60 8.51
C GLU A 303 -11.86 12.97 8.61
N ALA A 304 -10.85 13.21 7.77
CA ALA A 304 -10.16 14.50 7.71
C ALA A 304 -11.12 15.62 7.26
N TYR A 305 -11.97 15.35 6.26
CA TYR A 305 -12.97 16.29 5.76
C TYR A 305 -13.96 16.68 6.86
N GLN A 306 -14.54 15.70 7.56
CA GLN A 306 -15.47 15.94 8.67
C GLN A 306 -14.81 16.70 9.83
N THR A 307 -13.54 16.39 10.13
CA THR A 307 -12.77 17.12 11.15
C THR A 307 -12.59 18.58 10.76
N LYS A 308 -12.27 18.86 9.50
CA LYS A 308 -12.14 20.24 8.99
C LYS A 308 -13.48 20.97 8.95
N GLN A 309 -14.56 20.29 8.62
CA GLN A 309 -15.90 20.85 8.64
C GLN A 309 -16.29 21.29 10.07
N ARG A 310 -16.08 20.43 11.08
CA ARG A 310 -16.33 20.77 12.49
C ARG A 310 -15.49 21.96 12.95
N SER A 311 -14.21 21.98 12.61
CA SER A 311 -13.31 23.09 12.95
C SER A 311 -13.75 24.42 12.32
N LEU A 312 -14.33 24.39 11.11
CA LEU A 312 -14.89 25.57 10.47
C LEU A 312 -16.17 26.05 11.17
N GLU A 313 -17.06 25.12 11.53
CA GLU A 313 -18.29 25.44 12.27
C GLU A 313 -17.99 26.07 13.63
N GLU A 314 -17.01 25.53 14.36
CA GLU A 314 -16.50 26.11 15.62
C GLU A 314 -15.98 27.53 15.41
N ALA A 315 -15.13 27.76 14.40
CA ALA A 315 -14.58 29.08 14.10
C ALA A 315 -15.68 30.10 13.72
N ILE A 316 -16.72 29.67 13.00
CA ILE A 316 -17.88 30.52 12.66
C ILE A 316 -18.66 30.87 13.93
N ALA A 317 -18.91 29.90 14.80
CA ALA A 317 -19.61 30.13 16.06
C ALA A 317 -18.85 31.11 16.97
N ASP A 318 -17.53 30.95 17.08
CA ASP A 318 -16.66 31.85 17.84
C ASP A 318 -16.69 33.28 17.29
N PHE A 319 -16.66 33.43 15.96
CA PHE A 319 -16.73 34.73 15.32
C PHE A 319 -18.09 35.41 15.53
N MET A 320 -19.20 34.66 15.46
CA MET A 320 -20.55 35.19 15.65
C MET A 320 -20.91 35.43 17.12
N GLY A 321 -20.34 34.66 18.06
CA GLY A 321 -20.56 34.81 19.50
C GLY A 321 -19.71 35.91 20.17
N ALA A 322 -18.72 36.45 19.45
CA ALA A 322 -17.89 37.58 19.88
C ALA A 322 -18.44 38.96 19.46
N ALA A 323 -19.65 39.02 18.90
CA ALA A 323 -20.39 40.24 18.54
C ALA A 323 -21.55 40.51 19.52
#